data_AF-A0A916TNZ2-F1
#
_entry.id   AF-A0A916TNZ2-F1
#
_cell.length_a   1.000
_cell.length_b   1.000
_cell.length_c   1.000
_cell.angle_alpha   90.00
_cell.angle_beta   90.00
_cell.angle_gamma   90.00
#
_symmetry.space_group_name_H-M   'P 1'
#
loop_
_entity.id
_entity.type
_entity.pdbx_description
1 polymer ?
#
loop_
_entity_poly.entity_id
_entity_poly.type
_entity_poly.pdbx_seq_one_letter_code
_entity_poly.pdbx_strand_id
1 'polypeptide(L)'
;MATSTKASPAIRNDELGQRVREARSRGDAEESDLTATFSPDELHDLMCTSLCRAGGRPCEQLISGHSGRVADIAFPDDQIVIEVKSITTDRGNDRAVQIRAGEILNEWAAKGAAPVLFGRKKVWLPDLQWDVARDLLKNLGNRVRREVAHANAQVRSTATALGFDQPRGLCVFVTPGNFAVGAKELREIVAHSVKPGEYRSLNAFLFVESWTEPGPPTKRLEVRPASRETMPGLPEGFMQRIMLPWFAMVSARVGEPVTVQSGLVDPEDELRTGAQRV
;
A
#
# COMPACT_ATOMS: atom_id res chain seq x y z
N MET A 1 -10.18 38.87 45.09
CA MET A 1 -9.60 37.63 44.56
C MET A 1 -10.41 37.24 43.33
N ALA A 2 -9.82 37.42 42.15
CA ALA A 2 -10.49 37.21 40.86
C ALA A 2 -9.95 35.93 40.22
N THR A 3 -10.84 35.01 39.84
CA THR A 3 -10.52 33.85 39.01
C THR A 3 -11.03 34.11 37.59
N SER A 4 -10.08 34.29 36.67
CA SER A 4 -10.30 34.47 35.24
C SER A 4 -10.28 33.10 34.55
N THR A 5 -11.40 32.70 33.98
CA THR A 5 -11.54 31.49 33.15
C THR A 5 -11.14 31.86 31.72
N LYS A 6 -9.98 31.37 31.26
CA LYS A 6 -9.57 31.52 29.85
C LYS A 6 -10.32 30.50 28.99
N ALA A 7 -11.18 31.01 28.10
CA ALA A 7 -11.80 30.26 27.02
C ALA A 7 -10.76 29.86 25.96
N SER A 8 -10.89 28.65 25.44
CA SER A 8 -10.09 28.08 24.35
C SER A 8 -10.49 28.71 23.00
N PRO A 9 -9.54 29.02 22.08
CA PRO A 9 -9.88 29.70 20.84
C PRO A 9 -10.47 28.72 19.82
N ALA A 10 -11.79 28.78 19.65
CA ALA A 10 -12.48 28.26 18.48
C ALA A 10 -12.10 29.12 17.25
N ILE A 11 -11.02 28.74 16.57
CA ILE A 11 -10.65 29.29 15.26
C ILE A 11 -11.02 28.27 14.17
N ARG A 12 -12.26 28.46 13.68
CA ARG A 12 -12.66 28.66 12.28
C ARG A 12 -12.54 27.50 11.28
N ASN A 13 -13.47 26.54 11.39
CA ASN A 13 -13.88 25.66 10.28
C ASN A 13 -14.41 26.44 9.05
N ASP A 14 -14.93 27.65 9.26
CA ASP A 14 -15.47 28.48 8.17
C ASP A 14 -14.40 29.07 7.24
N GLU A 15 -13.20 29.36 7.75
CA GLU A 15 -12.13 29.95 6.93
C GLU A 15 -11.56 28.95 5.94
N LEU A 16 -11.39 27.68 6.34
CA LEU A 16 -10.95 26.63 5.43
C LEU A 16 -12.00 26.36 4.35
N GLY A 17 -13.28 26.32 4.74
CA GLY A 17 -14.40 26.18 3.80
C GLY A 17 -14.53 27.36 2.84
N GLN A 18 -14.18 28.57 3.26
CA GLN A 18 -14.20 29.76 2.42
C GLN A 18 -13.02 29.78 1.44
N ARG A 19 -11.80 29.40 1.87
CA ARG A 19 -10.62 29.27 1.00
C ARG A 19 -10.78 28.21 -0.10
N VAL A 20 -11.44 27.08 0.20
CA VAL A 20 -11.74 26.03 -0.80
C VAL A 20 -12.75 26.52 -1.85
N ARG A 21 -13.76 27.30 -1.43
CA ARG A 21 -14.75 27.88 -2.37
C ARG A 21 -14.14 28.95 -3.27
N GLU A 22 -13.26 29.78 -2.71
CA GLU A 22 -12.54 30.81 -3.47
C GLU A 22 -11.51 30.22 -4.44
N ALA A 23 -10.85 29.12 -4.10
CA ALA A 23 -9.95 28.41 -5.01
C ALA A 23 -10.69 27.79 -6.21
N ARG A 24 -11.90 27.23 -5.97
CA ARG A 24 -12.77 26.69 -7.03
C ARG A 24 -13.32 27.77 -7.96
N SER A 25 -13.59 28.97 -7.46
CA SER A 25 -14.17 30.05 -8.26
C SER A 25 -13.15 30.78 -9.16
N ARG A 26 -11.85 30.60 -8.94
CA ARG A 26 -10.79 31.28 -9.70
C ARG A 26 -10.28 30.51 -10.91
N GLY A 27 -10.66 29.24 -11.10
CA GLY A 27 -10.20 28.44 -12.24
C GLY A 27 -8.69 28.14 -12.26
N ASP A 28 -7.95 28.56 -11.23
CA ASP A 28 -6.49 28.45 -11.09
C ASP A 28 -6.05 27.21 -10.31
N ALA A 29 -6.98 26.34 -9.89
CA ALA A 29 -6.61 25.06 -9.32
C ALA A 29 -6.19 24.13 -10.47
N GLU A 30 -4.88 24.07 -10.74
CA GLU A 30 -4.31 22.77 -11.08
C GLU A 30 -4.91 21.75 -10.12
N GLU A 31 -5.49 20.70 -10.68
CA GLU A 31 -6.29 19.66 -10.03
C GLU A 31 -5.43 18.77 -9.08
N SER A 32 -4.36 19.31 -8.50
CA SER A 32 -3.19 18.56 -8.03
C SER A 32 -2.95 18.56 -6.51
N ASP A 33 -3.70 19.28 -5.67
CA ASP A 33 -3.24 19.46 -4.26
C ASP A 33 -4.28 19.27 -3.14
N LEU A 34 -5.44 18.65 -3.43
CA LEU A 34 -6.50 18.46 -2.41
C LEU A 34 -6.81 16.99 -2.06
N THR A 35 -6.11 16.01 -2.64
CA THR A 35 -6.45 14.57 -2.50
C THR A 35 -5.36 13.69 -1.90
N ALA A 36 -4.09 14.11 -1.84
CA ALA A 36 -3.05 13.36 -1.13
C ALA A 36 -2.87 13.92 0.29
N THR A 37 -3.38 13.22 1.30
CA THR A 37 -3.20 13.67 2.70
C THR A 37 -1.78 13.38 3.22
N PHE A 38 -1.01 12.57 2.50
CA PHE A 38 0.34 12.14 2.89
C PHE A 38 1.23 11.95 1.66
N SER A 39 2.46 12.45 1.74
CA SER A 39 3.54 12.05 0.83
C SER A 39 3.95 10.58 1.07
N PRO A 40 4.59 9.91 0.10
CA PRO A 40 5.06 8.54 0.27
C PRO A 40 6.02 8.35 1.46
N ASP A 41 6.86 9.35 1.75
CA ASP A 41 7.80 9.32 2.87
C ASP A 41 7.06 9.51 4.20
N GLU A 42 6.09 10.42 4.27
CA GLU A 42 5.22 10.56 5.45
C GLU A 42 4.43 9.28 5.74
N LEU A 43 3.95 8.57 4.71
CA LEU A 43 3.29 7.27 4.90
C LEU A 43 4.25 6.20 5.44
N HIS A 44 5.49 6.18 4.94
CA HIS A 44 6.53 5.28 5.43
C HIS A 44 6.78 5.52 6.92
N ASP A 45 7.08 6.76 7.28
CA ASP A 45 7.43 7.16 8.64
C ASP A 45 6.26 6.94 9.61
N LEU A 46 5.04 7.23 9.16
CA LEU A 46 3.83 6.98 9.93
C LEU A 46 3.63 5.47 10.18
N MET A 47 3.91 4.63 9.18
CA MET A 47 3.80 3.18 9.30
C MET A 47 4.85 2.63 10.26
N CYS A 48 6.13 3.02 10.10
CA CYS A 48 7.20 2.63 11.02
C CYS A 48 6.91 3.07 12.46
N THR A 49 6.42 4.29 12.65
CA THR A 49 6.00 4.80 13.97
C THR A 49 4.86 3.96 14.56
N SER A 50 3.87 3.59 13.74
CA SER A 50 2.77 2.72 14.16
C SER A 50 3.27 1.34 14.59
N LEU A 51 4.18 0.74 13.82
CA LEU A 51 4.78 -0.55 14.14
C LEU A 51 5.55 -0.51 15.47
N CYS A 52 6.28 0.58 15.74
CA CYS A 52 6.91 0.79 17.05
C CYS A 52 5.89 0.86 18.20
N ARG A 53 4.76 1.56 18.00
CA ARG A 53 3.67 1.60 19.00
C ARG A 53 3.01 0.23 19.23
N ALA A 54 3.05 -0.65 18.24
CA ALA A 54 2.56 -2.02 18.35
C ALA A 54 3.52 -2.97 19.09
N GLY A 55 4.68 -2.48 19.54
CA GLY A 55 5.72 -3.26 20.24
C GLY A 55 6.96 -3.58 19.40
N GLY A 56 7.01 -3.09 18.16
CA GLY A 56 8.18 -3.22 17.30
C GLY A 56 9.33 -2.32 17.74
N ARG A 57 10.53 -2.61 17.24
CA ARG A 57 11.73 -1.78 17.46
C ARG A 57 12.46 -1.55 16.14
N PRO A 58 13.02 -0.35 15.89
CA PRO A 58 13.82 -0.09 14.69
C PRO A 58 15.03 -1.03 14.62
N CYS A 59 15.25 -1.70 13.49
CA CYS A 59 16.34 -2.67 13.39
C CYS A 59 17.72 -2.03 13.51
N GLU A 60 17.86 -0.79 13.04
CA GLU A 60 19.10 0.00 13.18
C GLU A 60 19.52 0.19 14.65
N GLN A 61 18.57 0.16 15.59
CA GLN A 61 18.86 0.26 17.02
C GLN A 61 19.19 -1.09 17.66
N LEU A 62 18.80 -2.19 17.02
CA LEU A 62 19.02 -3.55 17.52
C LEU A 62 20.33 -4.16 17.00
N ILE A 63 20.78 -3.71 15.83
CA ILE A 63 21.93 -4.28 15.14
C ILE A 63 23.03 -3.21 15.07
N SER A 64 24.07 -3.35 15.89
CA SER A 64 25.25 -2.49 15.82
C SER A 64 26.33 -3.10 14.90
N GLY A 65 26.98 -2.25 14.09
CA GLY A 65 28.14 -2.66 13.29
C GLY A 65 27.86 -3.52 12.05
N HIS A 66 26.60 -3.72 11.67
CA HIS A 66 26.25 -4.43 10.43
C HIS A 66 26.42 -3.53 9.21
N SER A 67 27.18 -4.00 8.22
CA SER A 67 27.45 -3.27 6.98
C SER A 67 26.43 -3.54 5.87
N GLY A 68 25.53 -4.52 6.08
CA GLY A 68 24.47 -4.84 5.14
C GLY A 68 23.25 -3.93 5.29
N ARG A 69 22.38 -3.93 4.28
CA ARG A 69 21.06 -3.27 4.42
C ARG A 69 20.24 -4.01 5.48
N VAL A 70 19.64 -3.23 6.35
CA VAL A 70 18.71 -3.69 7.38
C VAL A 70 17.27 -3.44 6.94
N ALA A 71 16.36 -4.23 7.49
CA ALA A 71 14.94 -3.97 7.42
C ALA A 71 14.53 -2.85 8.39
N ASP A 72 13.32 -2.33 8.26
CA ASP A 72 12.87 -1.20 9.07
C ASP A 72 12.61 -1.58 10.55
N ILE A 73 11.78 -2.60 10.80
CA ILE A 73 11.28 -2.92 12.15
C ILE A 73 11.43 -4.40 12.47
N ALA A 74 11.75 -4.74 13.72
CA ALA A 74 11.70 -6.10 14.24
C ALA A 74 10.81 -6.22 15.48
N PHE A 75 10.22 -7.40 15.64
CA PHE A 75 9.52 -7.85 16.84
C PHE A 75 10.28 -9.07 17.40
N PRO A 76 11.28 -8.86 18.27
CA PRO A 76 12.15 -9.94 18.74
C PRO A 76 11.41 -11.09 19.41
N ASP A 77 10.40 -10.78 20.24
CA ASP A 77 9.63 -11.77 20.98
C ASP A 77 8.82 -12.69 20.05
N ASP A 78 8.41 -12.19 18.88
CA ASP A 78 7.69 -12.96 17.87
C ASP A 78 8.60 -13.52 16.76
N GLN A 79 9.90 -13.19 16.80
CA GLN A 79 10.87 -13.43 15.72
C GLN A 79 10.39 -12.93 14.34
N ILE A 80 9.74 -11.77 14.30
CA ILE A 80 9.23 -11.17 13.07
C ILE A 80 10.12 -9.99 12.65
N VAL A 81 10.40 -9.91 11.35
CA VAL A 81 11.08 -8.77 10.73
C VAL A 81 10.18 -8.18 9.66
N ILE A 82 10.05 -6.86 9.67
CA ILE A 82 9.16 -6.11 8.79
C ILE A 82 9.97 -5.12 7.96
N GLU A 83 9.72 -5.14 6.66
CA GLU A 83 10.16 -4.09 5.73
C GLU A 83 8.94 -3.33 5.21
N VAL A 84 9.02 -2.00 5.22
CA VAL A 84 8.00 -1.09 4.69
C VAL A 84 8.48 -0.53 3.34
N LYS A 85 7.64 -0.67 2.31
CA LYS A 85 7.88 -0.16 0.95
C LYS A 85 6.83 0.86 0.58
N SER A 86 7.26 2.10 0.44
CA SER A 86 6.44 3.17 -0.15
C SER A 86 6.53 3.11 -1.66
N ILE A 87 5.40 2.91 -2.32
CA ILE A 87 5.34 3.04 -3.77
C ILE A 87 5.25 4.53 -4.09
N THR A 88 6.37 5.11 -4.55
CA THR A 88 6.52 6.56 -4.74
C THR A 88 6.15 7.06 -6.14
N THR A 89 5.87 6.15 -7.08
CA THR A 89 5.52 6.52 -8.46
C THR A 89 4.17 5.96 -8.86
N ASP A 90 3.29 6.84 -9.32
CA ASP A 90 2.06 6.47 -9.99
C ASP A 90 2.37 5.91 -11.39
N ARG A 91 2.70 4.61 -11.44
CA ARG A 91 3.08 3.93 -12.68
C ARG A 91 1.94 3.83 -13.68
N GLY A 92 0.68 3.89 -13.26
CA GLY A 92 -0.42 3.95 -14.21
C GLY A 92 -0.43 5.25 -15.01
N ASN A 93 0.18 6.31 -14.48
CA ASN A 93 0.36 7.60 -15.13
C ASN A 93 1.76 7.81 -15.75
N ASP A 94 2.67 6.84 -15.61
CA ASP A 94 3.97 6.85 -16.27
C ASP A 94 3.82 6.63 -17.78
N ARG A 95 4.25 7.61 -18.58
CA ARG A 95 4.12 7.58 -20.04
C ARG A 95 4.78 6.35 -20.68
N ALA A 96 5.95 5.92 -20.19
CA ALA A 96 6.63 4.75 -20.75
C ALA A 96 5.85 3.47 -20.45
N VAL A 97 5.26 3.38 -19.25
CA VAL A 97 4.39 2.26 -18.87
C VAL A 97 3.12 2.25 -19.70
N GLN A 98 2.48 3.40 -19.92
CA GLN A 98 1.27 3.53 -20.74
C GLN A 98 1.53 3.16 -22.21
N ILE A 99 2.66 3.60 -22.78
CA ILE A 99 3.06 3.21 -24.15
C ILE A 99 3.21 1.70 -24.22
N ARG A 100 3.95 1.09 -23.30
CA ARG A 100 4.17 -0.35 -23.31
C ARG A 100 2.89 -1.14 -23.07
N ALA A 101 1.99 -0.65 -22.22
CA ALA A 101 0.66 -1.24 -22.03
C ALA A 101 -0.18 -1.18 -23.33
N GLY A 102 -0.12 -0.06 -24.06
CA GLY A 102 -0.76 0.08 -25.37
C GLY A 102 -0.21 -0.89 -26.41
N GLU A 103 1.11 -1.09 -26.44
CA GLU A 103 1.75 -2.10 -27.30
C GLU A 103 1.25 -3.51 -26.98
N ILE A 104 1.23 -3.90 -25.71
CA ILE A 104 0.72 -5.21 -25.27
C ILE A 104 -0.74 -5.40 -25.70
N LEU A 105 -1.60 -4.40 -25.50
CA LEU A 105 -3.00 -4.47 -25.92
C LEU A 105 -3.14 -4.60 -27.44
N ASN A 106 -2.33 -3.88 -28.22
CA ASN A 106 -2.34 -3.98 -29.68
C ASN A 106 -1.88 -5.36 -30.16
N GLU A 107 -0.84 -5.94 -29.55
CA GLU A 107 -0.36 -7.29 -29.85
C GLU A 107 -1.45 -8.35 -29.58
N TRP A 108 -2.22 -8.21 -28.51
CA TRP A 108 -3.33 -9.10 -28.18
C TRP A 108 -4.59 -8.84 -29.03
N ALA A 109 -4.85 -7.60 -29.41
CA ALA A 109 -5.96 -7.24 -30.29
C ALA A 109 -5.75 -7.80 -31.70
N ALA A 110 -4.51 -7.78 -32.21
CA ALA A 110 -4.16 -8.43 -33.48
C ALA A 110 -4.42 -9.96 -33.47
N LYS A 111 -4.46 -10.58 -32.30
CA LYS A 111 -4.78 -12.01 -32.09
C LYS A 111 -6.27 -12.25 -31.81
N GLY A 112 -7.10 -11.21 -31.80
CA GLY A 112 -8.53 -11.29 -31.48
C GLY A 112 -8.86 -11.53 -30.00
N ALA A 113 -7.89 -11.34 -29.10
CA ALA A 113 -8.00 -11.66 -27.67
C ALA A 113 -8.09 -10.41 -26.76
N ALA A 114 -7.95 -9.21 -27.32
CA ALA A 114 -8.17 -7.94 -26.64
C ALA A 114 -8.99 -6.98 -27.51
N PRO A 115 -9.74 -6.04 -26.92
CA PRO A 115 -10.49 -5.05 -27.69
C PRO A 115 -9.52 -4.13 -28.46
N VAL A 116 -9.91 -3.76 -29.69
CA VAL A 116 -9.24 -2.68 -30.43
C VAL A 116 -9.64 -1.36 -29.79
N LEU A 117 -8.68 -0.63 -29.23
CA LEU A 117 -8.90 0.63 -28.55
C LEU A 117 -8.39 1.78 -29.42
N PHE A 118 -9.23 2.79 -29.62
CA PHE A 118 -8.86 4.04 -30.28
C PHE A 118 -8.71 5.16 -29.26
N GLY A 119 -7.61 5.91 -29.34
CA GLY A 119 -7.32 7.04 -28.45
C GLY A 119 -6.84 6.62 -27.05
N ARG A 120 -6.92 7.55 -26.08
CA ARG A 120 -6.59 7.28 -24.68
C ARG A 120 -7.83 6.74 -23.96
N LYS A 121 -7.83 5.46 -23.61
CA LYS A 121 -8.88 4.83 -22.81
C LYS A 121 -8.31 4.23 -21.54
N LYS A 122 -9.02 4.42 -20.42
CA LYS A 122 -8.76 3.66 -19.19
C LYS A 122 -9.30 2.25 -19.41
N VAL A 123 -8.43 1.27 -19.24
CA VAL A 123 -8.79 -0.16 -19.35
C VAL A 123 -8.79 -0.72 -17.94
N TRP A 124 -9.87 -1.40 -17.59
CA TRP A 124 -9.94 -2.05 -16.30
C TRP A 124 -9.45 -3.50 -16.42
N LEU A 125 -8.51 -3.92 -15.55
CA LEU A 125 -7.87 -5.24 -15.65
C LEU A 125 -8.87 -6.42 -15.57
N PRO A 126 -9.90 -6.38 -14.69
CA PRO A 126 -10.91 -7.44 -14.64
C PRO A 126 -11.75 -7.58 -15.91
N ASP A 127 -11.83 -6.53 -16.74
CA ASP A 127 -12.56 -6.58 -18.01
C ASP A 127 -11.76 -7.26 -19.13
N LEU A 128 -10.50 -7.60 -18.87
CA LEU A 128 -9.61 -8.24 -19.84
C LEU A 128 -9.57 -9.75 -19.65
N GLN A 129 -9.36 -10.45 -20.76
CA GLN A 129 -8.99 -11.86 -20.71
C GLN A 129 -7.73 -12.04 -19.85
N TRP A 130 -7.70 -13.13 -19.07
CA TRP A 130 -6.67 -13.37 -18.08
C TRP A 130 -5.24 -13.29 -18.62
N ASP A 131 -4.98 -13.87 -19.79
CA ASP A 131 -3.64 -13.85 -20.38
C ASP A 131 -3.18 -12.42 -20.74
N VAL A 132 -4.11 -11.57 -21.17
CA VAL A 132 -3.87 -10.15 -21.48
C VAL A 132 -3.61 -9.37 -20.18
N ALA A 133 -4.48 -9.56 -19.18
CA ALA A 133 -4.32 -8.93 -17.87
C ALA A 133 -2.98 -9.30 -17.23
N ARG A 134 -2.59 -10.58 -17.30
CA ARG A 134 -1.31 -11.08 -16.80
C ARG A 134 -0.12 -10.39 -17.45
N ASP A 135 -0.14 -10.21 -18.77
CA ASP A 135 1.00 -9.58 -19.47
C ASP A 135 1.09 -8.08 -19.18
N LEU A 136 -0.05 -7.40 -19.01
CA LEU A 136 -0.09 -6.03 -18.50
C LEU A 136 0.44 -5.94 -17.06
N LEU A 137 0.04 -6.87 -16.19
CA LEU A 137 0.53 -6.96 -14.82
C LEU A 137 2.04 -7.21 -14.76
N LYS A 138 2.61 -8.02 -15.66
CA LYS A 138 4.07 -8.21 -15.77
C LYS A 138 4.79 -6.89 -16.09
N ASN A 139 4.22 -6.09 -16.99
CA ASN A 139 4.78 -4.78 -17.34
C ASN A 139 4.78 -3.84 -16.12
N LEU A 140 3.67 -3.79 -15.38
CA LEU A 140 3.54 -3.02 -14.15
C LEU A 140 4.41 -3.56 -12.99
N GLY A 141 4.59 -4.88 -12.95
CA GLY A 141 5.18 -5.61 -11.83
C GLY A 141 6.70 -5.60 -11.75
N ASN A 142 7.42 -5.15 -12.77
CA ASN A 142 8.89 -5.16 -12.74
C ASN A 142 9.50 -4.32 -11.61
N ARG A 143 8.88 -3.20 -11.22
CA ARG A 143 9.31 -2.43 -10.05
C ARG A 143 8.93 -3.15 -8.76
N VAL A 144 7.67 -3.58 -8.65
CA VAL A 144 7.19 -4.29 -7.46
C VAL A 144 8.05 -5.52 -7.17
N ARG A 145 8.42 -6.31 -8.19
CA ARG A 145 9.33 -7.45 -8.05
C ARG A 145 10.70 -7.05 -7.49
N ARG A 146 11.26 -5.90 -7.93
CA ARG A 146 12.51 -5.38 -7.37
C ARG A 146 12.34 -5.00 -5.90
N GLU A 147 11.27 -4.29 -5.56
CA GLU A 147 10.99 -3.93 -4.16
C GLU A 147 10.81 -5.17 -3.28
N VAL A 148 10.10 -6.20 -3.74
CA VAL A 148 9.96 -7.49 -3.04
C VAL A 148 11.32 -8.18 -2.89
N ALA A 149 12.15 -8.20 -3.93
CA ALA A 149 13.49 -8.78 -3.87
C ALA A 149 14.38 -8.07 -2.85
N HIS A 150 14.30 -6.74 -2.79
CA HIS A 150 15.01 -5.91 -1.82
C HIS A 150 14.52 -6.18 -0.41
N ALA A 151 13.19 -6.15 -0.19
CA ALA A 151 12.59 -6.46 1.09
C ALA A 151 12.99 -7.85 1.60
N ASN A 152 12.96 -8.87 0.73
CA ASN A 152 13.39 -10.20 1.08
C ASN A 152 14.88 -10.24 1.49
N ALA A 153 15.75 -9.52 0.78
CA ALA A 153 17.17 -9.46 1.12
C ALA A 153 17.42 -8.76 2.46
N GLN A 154 16.73 -7.65 2.72
CA GLN A 154 16.80 -6.89 3.97
C GLN A 154 16.28 -7.72 5.16
N VAL A 155 15.09 -8.31 5.02
CA VAL A 155 14.49 -9.18 6.04
C VAL A 155 15.41 -10.35 6.38
N ARG A 156 15.97 -11.02 5.37
CA ARG A 156 16.92 -12.12 5.58
C ARG A 156 18.18 -11.66 6.32
N SER A 157 18.78 -10.58 5.84
CA SER A 157 19.99 -9.96 6.40
C SER A 157 19.79 -9.60 7.88
N THR A 158 18.69 -8.91 8.19
CA THR A 158 18.31 -8.52 9.55
C THR A 158 18.01 -9.72 10.44
N ALA A 159 17.22 -10.69 9.97
CA ALA A 159 16.92 -11.89 10.74
C ALA A 159 18.18 -12.67 11.13
N THR A 160 19.13 -12.80 10.20
CA THR A 160 20.43 -13.43 10.47
C THR A 160 21.24 -12.63 11.48
N ALA A 161 21.31 -11.30 11.33
CA ALA A 161 22.04 -10.44 12.26
C ALA A 161 21.45 -10.44 13.68
N LEU A 162 20.14 -10.63 13.82
CA LEU A 162 19.45 -10.76 15.11
C LEU A 162 19.51 -12.17 15.71
N GLY A 163 20.03 -13.17 14.97
CA GLY A 163 20.10 -14.55 15.44
C GLY A 163 18.73 -15.21 15.61
N PHE A 164 17.74 -14.86 14.77
CA PHE A 164 16.44 -15.51 14.81
C PHE A 164 16.51 -16.93 14.27
N ASP A 165 16.01 -17.90 15.04
CA ASP A 165 16.00 -19.31 14.68
C ASP A 165 14.89 -19.64 13.67
N GLN A 166 13.73 -18.99 13.82
CA GLN A 166 12.54 -19.18 12.98
C GLN A 166 11.97 -17.83 12.52
N PRO A 167 12.76 -17.06 11.74
CA PRO A 167 12.35 -15.73 11.35
C PRO A 167 11.13 -15.78 10.43
N ARG A 168 10.19 -14.86 10.67
CA ARG A 168 9.06 -14.61 9.77
C ARG A 168 9.14 -13.20 9.22
N GLY A 169 9.13 -13.08 7.89
CA GLY A 169 9.15 -11.79 7.23
C GLY A 169 7.76 -11.29 6.88
N LEU A 170 7.55 -9.99 7.07
CA LEU A 170 6.40 -9.27 6.55
C LEU A 170 6.90 -8.11 5.67
N CYS A 171 6.40 -8.02 4.44
CA CYS A 171 6.60 -6.85 3.60
C CYS A 171 5.32 -6.01 3.57
N VAL A 172 5.40 -4.76 4.02
CA VAL A 172 4.28 -3.82 4.05
C VAL A 172 4.41 -2.87 2.87
N PHE A 173 3.44 -2.86 1.97
CA PHE A 173 3.33 -1.85 0.92
C PHE A 173 2.40 -0.74 1.38
N VAL A 174 2.91 0.49 1.39
CA VAL A 174 2.11 1.69 1.62
C VAL A 174 2.01 2.49 0.32
N THR A 175 0.79 2.86 -0.08
CA THR A 175 0.54 3.66 -1.28
C THR A 175 -0.37 4.85 -0.97
N PRO A 176 -0.07 6.04 -1.53
CA PRO A 176 -1.04 7.12 -1.61
C PRO A 176 -2.25 6.66 -2.43
N GLY A 177 -3.47 7.01 -2.00
CA GLY A 177 -4.71 6.59 -2.65
C GLY A 177 -5.14 7.46 -3.83
N ASN A 178 -4.29 8.38 -4.27
CA ASN A 178 -4.44 9.10 -5.53
C ASN A 178 -3.69 8.43 -6.69
N PHE A 179 -3.04 7.29 -6.45
CA PHE A 179 -2.28 6.58 -7.48
C PHE A 179 -3.22 5.69 -8.30
N ALA A 180 -2.92 5.53 -9.59
CA ALA A 180 -3.71 4.68 -10.48
C ALA A 180 -3.57 3.17 -10.16
N VAL A 181 -2.60 2.79 -9.33
CA VAL A 181 -2.39 1.43 -8.82
C VAL A 181 -2.60 1.47 -7.30
N GLY A 182 -3.77 1.01 -6.85
CA GLY A 182 -4.13 0.96 -5.43
C GLY A 182 -3.66 -0.32 -4.75
N ALA A 183 -4.09 -0.54 -3.50
CA ALA A 183 -3.73 -1.71 -2.69
C ALA A 183 -4.20 -3.02 -3.34
N LYS A 184 -5.38 -3.01 -3.96
CA LYS A 184 -5.92 -4.17 -4.67
C LYS A 184 -5.04 -4.55 -5.85
N GLU A 185 -4.71 -3.60 -6.73
CA GLU A 185 -3.88 -3.87 -7.91
C GLU A 185 -2.46 -4.26 -7.50
N LEU A 186 -1.89 -3.63 -6.46
CA LEU A 186 -0.59 -4.03 -5.90
C LEU A 186 -0.61 -5.46 -5.39
N ARG A 187 -1.69 -5.89 -4.70
CA ARG A 187 -1.85 -7.27 -4.25
C ARG A 187 -1.82 -8.24 -5.43
N GLU A 188 -2.59 -7.96 -6.48
CA GLU A 188 -2.61 -8.80 -7.69
C GLU A 188 -1.22 -8.83 -8.36
N ILE A 189 -0.58 -7.67 -8.52
CA ILE A 189 0.77 -7.57 -9.07
C ILE A 189 1.76 -8.42 -8.27
N VAL A 190 1.73 -8.35 -6.92
CA VAL A 190 2.62 -9.16 -6.06
C VAL A 190 2.31 -10.65 -6.22
N ALA A 191 1.04 -11.04 -6.16
CA ALA A 191 0.61 -12.43 -6.32
C ALA A 191 1.12 -13.03 -7.65
N HIS A 192 1.15 -12.23 -8.71
CA HIS A 192 1.63 -12.67 -10.03
C HIS A 192 3.15 -12.57 -10.19
N SER A 193 3.79 -11.68 -9.42
CA SER A 193 5.21 -11.41 -9.54
C SER A 193 6.07 -12.30 -8.66
N VAL A 194 5.49 -12.87 -7.61
CA VAL A 194 6.17 -13.71 -6.60
C VAL A 194 5.82 -15.17 -6.85
N LYS A 195 6.79 -15.93 -7.37
CA LYS A 195 6.58 -17.36 -7.63
C LYS A 195 6.72 -18.19 -6.35
N PRO A 196 6.09 -19.38 -6.28
CA PRO A 196 6.37 -20.36 -5.22
C PRO A 196 7.87 -20.63 -5.10
N GLY A 197 8.39 -20.64 -3.87
CA GLY A 197 9.80 -20.90 -3.59
C GLY A 197 10.76 -19.72 -3.80
N GLU A 198 10.34 -18.63 -4.45
CA GLU A 198 11.08 -17.36 -4.46
C GLU A 198 10.84 -16.58 -3.16
N TYR A 199 11.74 -15.66 -2.81
CA TYR A 199 11.59 -14.75 -1.65
C TYR A 199 11.20 -15.44 -0.33
N ARG A 200 11.90 -16.52 0.02
CA ARG A 200 11.59 -17.40 1.17
C ARG A 200 11.74 -16.74 2.54
N SER A 201 12.21 -15.50 2.61
CA SER A 201 12.27 -14.75 3.86
C SER A 201 11.01 -13.92 4.09
N LEU A 202 10.08 -13.86 3.12
CA LEU A 202 8.81 -13.13 3.25
C LEU A 202 7.65 -14.14 3.37
N ASN A 203 7.05 -14.21 4.55
CA ASN A 203 5.93 -15.10 4.89
C ASN A 203 4.59 -14.49 4.53
N ALA A 204 4.49 -13.16 4.66
CA ALA A 204 3.27 -12.42 4.43
C ALA A 204 3.55 -11.05 3.78
N PHE A 205 2.49 -10.50 3.20
CA PHE A 205 2.41 -9.16 2.66
C PHE A 205 1.24 -8.41 3.31
N LEU A 206 1.38 -7.12 3.46
CA LEU A 206 0.33 -6.21 3.92
C LEU A 206 0.26 -5.03 2.96
N PHE A 207 -0.88 -4.82 2.33
CA PHE A 207 -1.10 -3.67 1.44
C PHE A 207 -1.97 -2.66 2.16
N VAL A 208 -1.50 -1.42 2.24
CA VAL A 208 -2.18 -0.30 2.89
C VAL A 208 -2.27 0.85 1.91
N GLU A 209 -3.49 1.22 1.59
CA GLU A 209 -3.80 2.39 0.76
C GLU A 209 -4.57 3.41 1.57
N SER A 210 -4.22 4.69 1.40
CA SER A 210 -4.91 5.81 2.05
C SER A 210 -5.59 6.67 1.02
N TRP A 211 -6.93 6.65 0.95
CA TRP A 211 -7.66 7.48 0.01
C TRP A 211 -8.62 8.47 0.67
N THR A 212 -8.89 9.55 -0.07
CA THR A 212 -10.04 10.44 0.11
C THR A 212 -11.04 10.18 -0.99
N GLU A 213 -12.26 9.76 -0.66
CA GLU A 213 -13.33 9.70 -1.65
C GLU A 213 -13.84 11.11 -2.01
N PRO A 214 -14.27 11.35 -3.26
CA PRO A 214 -15.05 12.53 -3.60
C PRO A 214 -16.43 12.44 -2.93
N GLY A 215 -16.71 13.29 -1.95
CA GLY A 215 -17.96 13.25 -1.17
C GLY A 215 -17.82 13.97 0.17
N PRO A 216 -18.73 13.76 1.15
CA PRO A 216 -18.39 14.05 2.53
C PRO A 216 -17.04 13.39 2.86
N PRO A 217 -16.18 13.99 3.70
CA PRO A 217 -14.77 13.60 3.85
C PRO A 217 -14.58 12.25 4.57
N THR A 218 -15.25 11.18 4.14
CA THR A 218 -14.98 9.83 4.61
C THR A 218 -13.63 9.39 4.07
N LYS A 219 -12.64 9.45 4.96
CA LYS A 219 -11.30 8.93 4.71
C LYS A 219 -11.34 7.44 4.94
N ARG A 220 -10.83 6.68 3.97
CA ARG A 220 -10.93 5.22 3.97
C ARG A 220 -9.55 4.63 3.76
N LEU A 221 -9.30 3.60 4.56
CA LEU A 221 -8.10 2.78 4.50
C LEU A 221 -8.48 1.43 3.93
N GLU A 222 -7.85 1.04 2.84
CA GLU A 222 -7.92 -0.33 2.35
C GLU A 222 -6.72 -1.10 2.89
N VAL A 223 -7.02 -2.23 3.55
CA VAL A 223 -6.01 -3.09 4.16
C VAL A 223 -6.24 -4.51 3.68
N ARG A 224 -5.21 -5.07 3.02
CA ARG A 224 -5.25 -6.42 2.47
C ARG A 224 -4.04 -7.22 2.99
N PRO A 225 -4.23 -8.18 3.90
CA PRO A 225 -3.18 -9.15 4.21
C PRO A 225 -3.13 -10.22 3.11
N ALA A 226 -1.93 -10.73 2.83
CA ALA A 226 -1.75 -11.92 2.01
C ALA A 226 -0.70 -12.82 2.69
N SER A 227 -1.05 -14.08 2.93
CA SER A 227 -0.12 -15.08 3.47
C SER A 227 0.31 -16.02 2.36
N ARG A 228 1.52 -16.58 2.47
CA ARG A 228 1.98 -17.62 1.55
C ARG A 228 1.63 -18.99 2.11
N GLU A 229 0.78 -19.73 1.41
CA GLU A 229 0.28 -21.05 1.82
C GLU A 229 1.40 -22.06 2.17
N THR A 230 2.53 -21.95 1.50
CA THR A 230 3.67 -22.87 1.66
C THR A 230 4.61 -22.49 2.81
N MET A 231 4.30 -21.45 3.58
CA MET A 231 5.16 -20.92 4.64
C MET A 231 4.40 -20.79 5.96
N PRO A 232 5.10 -20.86 7.11
CA PRO A 232 4.49 -20.56 8.39
C PRO A 232 3.86 -19.17 8.37
N GLY A 233 2.58 -19.08 8.70
CA GLY A 233 1.87 -17.81 8.83
C GLY A 233 2.42 -16.96 9.98
N LEU A 234 2.00 -15.70 10.04
CA LEU A 234 2.24 -14.85 11.21
C LEU A 234 1.45 -15.39 12.43
N PRO A 235 1.89 -15.11 13.67
CA PRO A 235 1.13 -15.46 14.86
C PRO A 235 -0.30 -14.92 14.81
N GLU A 236 -1.22 -15.65 15.43
CA GLU A 236 -2.61 -15.22 15.55
C GLU A 236 -2.70 -13.85 16.22
N GLY A 237 -3.57 -12.98 15.71
CA GLY A 237 -3.75 -11.61 16.21
C GLY A 237 -2.61 -10.63 15.87
N PHE A 238 -1.49 -11.08 15.29
CA PHE A 238 -0.36 -10.18 14.98
C PHE A 238 -0.76 -9.04 14.03
N MET A 239 -1.50 -9.35 12.96
CA MET A 239 -1.98 -8.33 12.03
C MET A 239 -2.90 -7.31 12.73
N GLN A 240 -3.81 -7.77 13.59
CA GLN A 240 -4.70 -6.88 14.35
C GLN A 240 -3.89 -5.96 15.28
N ARG A 241 -2.88 -6.52 15.95
CA ARG A 241 -1.98 -5.79 16.85
C ARG A 241 -1.24 -4.64 16.14
N ILE A 242 -0.72 -4.87 14.93
CA ILE A 242 0.00 -3.82 14.18
C ILE A 242 -0.92 -2.81 13.49
N MET A 243 -2.15 -3.22 13.15
CA MET A 243 -3.10 -2.34 12.46
C MET A 243 -3.85 -1.39 13.38
N LEU A 244 -4.07 -1.77 14.65
CA LEU A 244 -4.77 -0.91 15.62
C LEU A 244 -4.07 0.45 15.83
N PRO A 245 -2.76 0.52 16.12
CA PRO A 245 -2.06 1.80 16.23
C PRO A 245 -2.08 2.59 14.92
N TRP A 246 -2.03 1.91 13.77
CA TRP A 246 -2.07 2.55 12.46
C TRP A 246 -3.40 3.31 12.27
N PHE A 247 -4.52 2.63 12.52
CA PHE A 247 -5.85 3.24 12.42
C PHE A 247 -6.02 4.42 13.38
N ALA A 248 -5.53 4.29 14.62
CA ALA A 248 -5.56 5.38 15.58
C ALA A 248 -4.72 6.59 15.12
N MET A 249 -3.55 6.35 14.55
CA MET A 249 -2.65 7.40 14.06
C MET A 249 -3.19 8.12 12.83
N VAL A 250 -3.71 7.38 11.84
CA VAL A 250 -4.34 7.99 10.66
C VAL A 250 -5.56 8.80 11.09
N SER A 251 -6.43 8.26 11.97
CA SER A 251 -7.60 8.99 12.48
C SER A 251 -7.21 10.27 13.21
N ALA A 252 -6.20 10.21 14.08
CA ALA A 252 -5.70 11.39 14.80
C ALA A 252 -5.12 12.45 13.85
N ARG A 253 -4.42 12.02 12.79
CA ARG A 253 -3.80 12.93 11.81
C ARG A 253 -4.82 13.59 10.88
N VAL A 254 -5.87 12.85 10.53
CA VAL A 254 -6.96 13.32 9.67
C VAL A 254 -7.98 14.16 10.45
N GLY A 255 -8.07 14.00 11.77
CA GLY A 255 -9.01 14.71 12.63
C GLY A 255 -10.42 14.12 12.65
N GLU A 256 -10.63 12.98 11.98
CA GLU A 256 -11.92 12.29 11.87
C GLU A 256 -11.72 10.76 11.96
N PRO A 257 -12.73 9.99 12.39
CA PRO A 257 -12.67 8.53 12.37
C PRO A 257 -12.47 8.00 10.95
N VAL A 258 -11.48 7.14 10.77
CA VAL A 258 -11.24 6.49 9.48
C VAL A 258 -12.11 5.25 9.34
N THR A 259 -12.77 5.10 8.19
CA THR A 259 -13.48 3.85 7.88
C THR A 259 -12.50 2.84 7.31
N VAL A 260 -12.40 1.68 7.95
CA VAL A 260 -11.53 0.60 7.49
C VAL A 260 -12.31 -0.32 6.57
N GLN A 261 -11.82 -0.52 5.36
CA GLN A 261 -12.21 -1.67 4.56
C GLN A 261 -11.15 -2.75 4.65
N SER A 262 -11.43 -3.73 5.50
CA SER A 262 -10.62 -4.93 5.55
C SER A 262 -11.13 -5.89 4.49
N GLY A 263 -10.32 -6.13 3.47
CA GLY A 263 -10.55 -7.20 2.52
C GLY A 263 -9.85 -8.48 2.95
N LEU A 264 -10.16 -8.98 4.15
CA LEU A 264 -9.74 -10.30 4.68
C LEU A 264 -10.43 -11.43 3.89
N VAL A 265 -10.37 -11.38 2.56
CA VAL A 265 -11.00 -12.32 1.62
C VAL A 265 -9.93 -12.85 0.68
N ASP A 266 -9.91 -14.17 0.54
CA ASP A 266 -8.98 -14.95 -0.26
C ASP A 266 -9.01 -14.51 -1.74
N PRO A 267 -7.87 -14.13 -2.35
CA PRO A 267 -7.78 -13.71 -3.75
C PRO A 267 -8.29 -14.77 -4.74
N GLU A 268 -8.17 -16.07 -4.44
CA GLU A 268 -8.70 -17.10 -5.33
C GLU A 268 -10.22 -17.13 -5.37
N ASP A 269 -10.88 -16.76 -4.26
CA ASP A 269 -12.35 -16.76 -4.16
C ASP A 269 -12.95 -15.60 -4.95
N GLU A 270 -12.35 -14.40 -4.95
CA GLU A 270 -12.85 -13.26 -5.74
C GLU A 270 -12.70 -13.47 -7.26
N LEU A 271 -11.60 -14.10 -7.69
CA LEU A 271 -11.38 -14.40 -9.12
C LEU A 271 -12.22 -15.59 -9.60
N ARG A 272 -12.43 -16.63 -8.76
CA ARG A 272 -13.32 -17.76 -9.09
C ARG A 272 -14.79 -17.37 -9.10
N THR A 273 -15.25 -16.59 -8.13
CA THR A 273 -16.65 -16.15 -8.06
C THR A 273 -16.99 -15.06 -9.09
N GLY A 274 -16.01 -14.26 -9.50
CA GLY A 274 -16.14 -13.33 -10.62
C GLY A 274 -16.31 -14.04 -11.97
N ALA A 275 -15.59 -15.13 -12.20
CA ALA A 275 -15.70 -15.94 -13.43
C ALA A 275 -16.99 -16.79 -13.50
N GLN A 276 -17.69 -17.00 -12.38
CA GLN A 276 -18.98 -17.70 -12.32
C GLN A 276 -20.20 -16.77 -12.41
N ARG A 277 -20.00 -15.46 -12.49
CA ARG A 277 -21.05 -14.46 -12.70
C ARG A 277 -20.95 -13.82 -14.09
N VAL A 278 -21.04 -14.66 -15.12
CA VAL A 278 -21.44 -14.28 -16.50
C VAL A 278 -22.38 -15.34 -17.02
#